data_AF-A0ABD5VUD0-F1
#
_entry.id   AF-A0ABD5VUD0-F1
#
_cell.length_a   1.000
_cell.length_b   1.000
_cell.length_c   1.000
_cell.angle_alpha   90.00
_cell.angle_beta   90.00
_cell.angle_gamma   90.00
#
_symmetry.space_group_name_H-M   'P 1'
#
loop_
_entity.id
_entity.type
_entity.pdbx_description
1 polymer ?
#
loop_
_entity_poly.entity_id
_entity_poly.type
_entity_poly.pdbx_seq_one_letter_code
_entity_poly.pdbx_strand_id
1 'polypeptide(L)'
;MNTTNGSVDLEPVPQSAVVRHWLRSESDAAAVGRTVGPVAAAGTDETLPAPDRVEALSDAAALDALLTAKPGAAGFLSRREPVAWYRTAVDADRFPALKLIESPEGMLWRALAPDRSPVTAARTVVDSDPAALARTVDVDARRILAIRRSLDDEPGPASPFVVRTRRGRAPWTIVDGNHRAVARAIALLDETQTGRAGDATEPPGDGTAGTVEFPPQPVYLGVLPNPVARPARERLGGFVRRLLGREPAPV
;
A
#
# COMPACT_ATOMS: atom_id res chain seq x y z
N MET A 1 -9.06 6.82 -27.30
CA MET A 1 -9.04 7.17 -25.87
C MET A 1 -7.62 7.57 -25.50
N ASN A 2 -7.36 8.86 -25.36
CA ASN A 2 -6.09 9.38 -24.85
C ASN A 2 -6.11 9.21 -23.33
N THR A 3 -5.40 8.23 -22.80
CA THR A 3 -5.01 8.22 -21.39
C THR A 3 -4.00 9.34 -21.19
N THR A 4 -4.49 10.55 -20.90
CA THR A 4 -3.66 11.58 -20.29
C THR A 4 -3.01 10.96 -19.07
N ASN A 5 -1.69 10.78 -19.13
CA ASN A 5 -0.85 10.53 -17.96
C ASN A 5 -1.06 11.71 -17.00
N GLY A 6 -2.13 11.67 -16.19
CA GLY A 6 -2.43 12.67 -15.20
C GLY A 6 -1.21 12.81 -14.31
N SER A 7 -0.62 14.01 -14.32
CA SER A 7 0.52 14.32 -13.47
C SER A 7 0.14 13.97 -12.04
N VAL A 8 0.88 13.06 -11.40
CA VAL A 8 0.64 12.70 -10.01
C VAL A 8 1.09 13.89 -9.18
N ASP A 9 0.19 14.49 -8.39
CA ASP A 9 0.61 15.51 -7.43
C ASP A 9 1.39 14.83 -6.30
N LEU A 10 2.66 15.21 -6.15
CA LEU A 10 3.60 14.58 -5.23
C LEU A 10 4.08 15.62 -4.21
N GLU A 11 3.45 15.63 -3.04
CA GLU A 11 3.85 16.48 -1.92
C GLU A 11 4.99 15.78 -1.14
N PRO A 12 6.21 16.34 -1.06
CA PRO A 12 7.29 15.72 -0.28
C PRO A 12 6.95 15.62 1.21
N VAL A 13 7.24 14.48 1.84
CA VAL A 13 7.04 14.30 3.29
C VAL A 13 8.28 13.71 3.96
N PRO A 14 8.58 14.04 5.23
CA PRO A 14 9.69 13.44 5.94
C PRO A 14 9.39 11.97 6.27
N GLN A 15 10.44 11.13 6.26
CA GLN A 15 10.31 9.71 6.61
C GLN A 15 9.70 9.51 8.00
N SER A 16 10.01 10.38 8.96
CA SER A 16 9.49 10.27 10.33
C SER A 16 7.97 10.44 10.41
N ALA A 17 7.35 11.25 9.55
CA ALA A 17 5.90 11.32 9.47
C ALA A 17 5.27 10.01 9.01
N VAL A 18 5.88 9.35 8.00
CA VAL A 18 5.41 8.06 7.48
C VAL A 18 5.61 6.95 8.51
N VAL A 19 6.75 6.93 9.20
CA VAL A 19 7.06 5.96 10.25
C VAL A 19 6.09 6.09 11.41
N ARG A 20 5.83 7.30 11.91
CA ARG A 20 4.85 7.52 13.00
C ARG A 20 3.44 7.12 12.59
N HIS A 21 3.02 7.48 11.38
CA HIS A 21 1.73 7.06 10.83
C HIS A 21 1.59 5.54 10.82
N TRP A 22 2.60 4.85 10.27
CA TRP A 22 2.59 3.40 10.18
C TRP A 22 2.60 2.76 11.57
N LEU A 23 3.51 3.17 12.45
CA LEU A 23 3.60 2.65 13.80
C LEU A 23 2.30 2.83 14.57
N ARG A 24 1.65 4.00 14.48
CA ARG A 24 0.33 4.24 15.09
C ARG A 24 -0.72 3.29 14.54
N SER A 25 -0.78 3.09 13.21
CA SER A 25 -1.72 2.14 12.61
C SER A 25 -1.50 0.70 13.10
N GLU A 26 -0.27 0.29 13.43
CA GLU A 26 0.01 -1.01 14.03
C GLU A 26 -0.40 -1.06 15.49
N SER A 27 -0.08 -0.01 16.26
CA SER A 27 -0.48 0.13 17.66
C SER A 27 -2.02 0.09 17.83
N ASP A 28 -2.75 0.79 16.97
CA ASP A 28 -4.22 0.80 16.96
C ASP A 28 -4.79 -0.59 16.63
N ALA A 29 -4.14 -1.33 15.72
CA ALA A 29 -4.54 -2.70 15.41
C ALA A 29 -4.31 -3.63 16.61
N ALA A 30 -3.14 -3.53 17.25
CA ALA A 30 -2.79 -4.32 18.42
C ALA A 30 -3.71 -4.04 19.63
N ALA A 31 -4.04 -2.78 19.89
CA ALA A 31 -4.89 -2.36 21.01
C ALA A 31 -6.30 -2.98 20.99
N VAL A 32 -6.81 -3.32 19.80
CA VAL A 32 -8.13 -3.95 19.64
C VAL A 32 -8.02 -5.48 19.58
N GLY A 33 -6.89 -6.06 19.99
CA GLY A 33 -6.64 -7.50 19.94
C GLY A 33 -6.57 -8.05 18.51
N ARG A 34 -6.29 -7.19 17.52
CA ARG A 34 -6.22 -7.53 16.09
C ARG A 34 -4.76 -7.65 15.66
N THR A 35 -4.03 -8.60 16.26
CA THR A 35 -2.63 -8.90 15.91
C THR A 35 -2.51 -9.30 14.44
N VAL A 36 -1.44 -8.84 13.78
CA VAL A 36 -1.18 -8.99 12.34
C VAL A 36 -0.07 -10.03 12.12
N GLY A 37 -0.44 -11.22 11.62
CA GLY A 37 0.46 -12.23 11.03
C GLY A 37 1.19 -13.15 12.00
N PRO A 38 1.85 -14.22 11.50
CA PRO A 38 2.44 -15.26 12.31
C PRO A 38 3.94 -14.96 12.45
N VAL A 39 4.35 -14.42 13.59
CA VAL A 39 5.74 -14.57 14.02
C VAL A 39 5.72 -15.36 15.31
N ALA A 40 6.25 -16.57 15.18
CA ALA A 40 6.41 -17.58 16.20
C ALA A 40 7.12 -17.05 17.44
N ALA A 41 6.67 -17.55 18.60
CA ALA A 41 7.50 -18.12 19.65
C ALA A 41 9.03 -17.97 19.48
N ALA A 42 9.57 -16.80 19.81
CA ALA A 42 10.93 -16.62 20.28
C ALA A 42 10.99 -15.24 20.96
N GLY A 43 11.23 -15.26 22.26
CA GLY A 43 11.06 -14.13 23.18
C GLY A 43 11.62 -12.80 22.69
N THR A 44 10.74 -11.83 22.56
CA THR A 44 10.79 -10.55 23.28
C THR A 44 9.37 -10.01 23.27
N ASP A 45 8.79 -9.87 24.45
CA ASP A 45 7.49 -9.24 24.68
C ASP A 45 7.66 -7.71 24.54
N GLU A 46 8.15 -7.26 23.39
CA GLU A 46 8.16 -5.84 23.06
C GLU A 46 6.80 -5.51 22.43
N THR A 47 5.85 -5.27 23.32
CA THR A 47 4.54 -4.74 22.96
C THR A 47 4.73 -3.42 22.18
N LEU A 48 4.12 -3.31 21.01
CA LEU A 48 4.01 -2.05 20.28
C LEU A 48 3.65 -0.91 21.24
N PRO A 49 4.23 0.29 21.10
CA PRO A 49 3.90 1.41 21.97
C PRO A 49 2.40 1.70 21.89
N ALA A 50 1.80 2.13 23.01
CA ALA A 50 0.41 2.59 22.98
C ALA A 50 0.25 3.72 21.95
N PRO A 51 -0.88 3.82 21.22
CA PRO A 51 -1.06 4.77 20.13
C PRO A 51 -0.77 6.23 20.49
N ASP A 52 -1.15 6.64 21.70
CA ASP A 52 -0.91 7.97 22.26
C ASP A 52 0.57 8.26 22.55
N ARG A 53 1.38 7.22 22.76
CA ARG A 53 2.82 7.33 23.03
C ARG A 53 3.68 7.42 21.76
N VAL A 54 3.14 7.10 20.59
CA VAL A 54 3.90 7.14 19.32
C VAL A 54 4.47 8.53 19.03
N GLU A 55 3.72 9.60 19.35
CA GLU A 55 4.17 10.97 19.11
C GLU A 55 5.30 11.42 20.04
N ALA A 56 5.41 10.81 21.23
CA ALA A 56 6.46 11.12 22.18
C ALA A 56 7.81 10.46 21.82
N LEU A 57 7.82 9.51 20.87
CA LEU A 57 9.04 8.83 20.46
C LEU A 57 9.92 9.75 19.60
N SER A 58 11.24 9.63 19.81
CA SER A 58 12.22 10.17 18.87
C SER A 58 12.08 9.47 17.51
N ASP A 59 12.51 10.14 16.44
CA ASP A 59 12.44 9.58 15.08
C ASP A 59 13.16 8.22 14.98
N ALA A 60 14.29 8.08 15.68
CA ALA A 60 15.06 6.83 15.74
C ALA A 60 14.31 5.74 16.51
N ALA A 61 13.72 6.06 17.66
CA ALA A 61 12.96 5.09 18.47
C ALA A 61 11.68 4.64 17.75
N ALA A 62 10.99 5.53 17.04
CA ALA A 62 9.83 5.17 16.24
C ALA A 62 10.19 4.24 15.07
N LEU A 63 11.34 4.50 14.41
CA LEU A 63 11.82 3.63 13.33
C LEU A 63 12.22 2.25 13.87
N ASP A 64 12.94 2.22 14.98
CA ASP A 64 13.38 0.97 15.62
C ASP A 64 12.17 0.12 16.03
N ALA A 65 11.20 0.71 16.74
CA ALA A 65 9.96 0.03 17.12
C ALA A 65 9.19 -0.53 15.91
N LEU A 66 9.13 0.22 14.80
CA LEU A 66 8.49 -0.26 13.57
C LEU A 66 9.27 -1.42 12.92
N LEU A 67 10.59 -1.35 12.90
CA LEU A 67 11.44 -2.41 12.34
C LEU A 67 11.39 -3.69 13.17
N THR A 68 11.32 -3.58 14.50
CA THR A 68 11.11 -4.71 15.41
C THR A 68 9.75 -5.35 15.18
N ALA A 69 8.68 -4.55 15.08
CA ALA A 69 7.33 -5.06 14.86
C ALA A 69 7.14 -5.66 13.46
N LYS A 70 7.79 -5.09 12.43
CA LYS A 70 7.59 -5.46 11.01
C LYS A 70 8.90 -5.59 10.23
N PRO A 71 9.80 -6.53 10.59
CA PRO A 71 11.12 -6.62 9.99
C PRO A 71 11.05 -6.89 8.48
N GLY A 72 10.08 -7.69 8.01
CA GLY A 72 9.90 -7.96 6.58
C GLY A 72 9.32 -6.78 5.79
N ALA A 73 8.20 -6.21 6.26
CA ALA A 73 7.50 -5.16 5.52
C ALA A 73 8.23 -3.81 5.57
N ALA A 74 8.76 -3.45 6.74
CA ALA A 74 9.43 -2.18 6.99
C ALA A 74 10.95 -2.24 6.75
N GLY A 75 11.55 -3.43 6.60
CA GLY A 75 12.99 -3.62 6.48
C GLY A 75 13.68 -2.89 5.32
N PHE A 76 12.95 -2.33 4.36
CA PHE A 76 13.55 -1.46 3.34
C PHE A 76 13.92 -0.07 3.86
N LEU A 77 13.40 0.33 5.03
CA LEU A 77 13.70 1.60 5.69
C LEU A 77 15.10 1.62 6.31
N SER A 78 15.68 0.47 6.64
CA SER A 78 17.04 0.36 7.21
C SER A 78 18.16 0.44 6.18
N ARG A 79 17.84 0.78 4.92
CA ARG A 79 18.82 0.83 3.82
C ARG A 79 19.75 2.02 3.95
N ARG A 80 20.97 1.84 3.42
CA ARG A 80 22.01 2.88 3.35
C ARG A 80 21.62 4.08 2.47
N GLU A 81 20.79 3.87 1.46
CA GLU A 81 20.28 4.97 0.63
C GLU A 81 18.88 5.39 1.12
N PRO A 82 18.64 6.69 1.38
CA PRO A 82 17.37 7.16 1.92
C PRO A 82 16.23 6.97 0.91
N VAL A 83 15.05 6.66 1.43
CA VAL A 83 13.81 6.59 0.65
C VAL A 83 13.27 8.01 0.49
N ALA A 84 12.98 8.41 -0.75
CA ALA A 84 12.27 9.67 -0.99
C ALA A 84 10.77 9.43 -0.79
N TRP A 85 10.16 10.14 0.16
CA TRP A 85 8.77 9.98 0.52
C TRP A 85 7.91 11.13 -0.01
N TYR A 86 6.72 10.77 -0.51
CA TYR A 86 5.73 11.71 -0.99
C TYR A 86 4.35 11.33 -0.47
N ARG A 87 3.48 12.32 -0.26
CA ARG A 87 2.04 12.16 -0.09
C ARG A 87 1.37 12.42 -1.44
N THR A 88 0.42 11.57 -1.78
CA THR A 88 -0.43 11.67 -2.98
C THR A 88 -1.75 10.95 -2.72
N ALA A 89 -2.67 10.97 -3.68
CA ALA A 89 -3.81 10.08 -3.72
C ALA A 89 -3.71 9.08 -4.88
N VAL A 90 -4.42 7.97 -4.75
CA VAL A 90 -4.67 6.97 -5.80
C VAL A 90 -6.15 7.00 -6.12
N ASP A 91 -6.47 7.23 -7.39
CA ASP A 91 -7.82 7.25 -7.93
C ASP A 91 -8.33 5.83 -8.27
N ALA A 92 -9.58 5.75 -8.73
CA ALA A 92 -10.22 4.48 -9.08
C ALA A 92 -9.50 3.74 -10.21
N ASP A 93 -8.89 4.48 -11.15
CA ASP A 93 -8.20 3.89 -12.32
C ASP A 93 -6.84 3.28 -11.92
N ARG A 94 -6.11 3.92 -11.02
CA ARG A 94 -4.80 3.46 -10.56
C ARG A 94 -4.88 2.42 -9.46
N PHE A 95 -5.93 2.45 -8.65
CA PHE A 95 -6.07 1.56 -7.51
C PHE A 95 -5.97 0.06 -7.88
N PRO A 96 -6.63 -0.44 -8.95
CA PRO A 96 -6.47 -1.83 -9.41
C PRO A 96 -5.05 -2.21 -9.83
N ALA A 97 -4.24 -1.24 -10.24
CA ALA A 97 -2.86 -1.47 -10.66
C ALA A 97 -1.87 -1.58 -9.47
N LEU A 98 -2.30 -1.25 -8.24
CA LEU A 98 -1.50 -1.48 -7.04
C LEU A 98 -1.24 -2.99 -6.85
N LYS A 99 -0.16 -3.31 -6.13
CA LYS A 99 0.17 -4.68 -5.74
C LYS A 99 0.19 -4.82 -4.24
N LEU A 100 -0.40 -5.90 -3.75
CA LEU A 100 -0.26 -6.33 -2.37
C LEU A 100 1.20 -6.68 -2.05
N ILE A 101 1.55 -6.61 -0.77
CA ILE A 101 2.90 -6.93 -0.31
C ILE A 101 3.27 -8.35 -0.75
N GLU A 102 4.54 -8.52 -1.11
CA GLU A 102 5.06 -9.83 -1.48
C GLU A 102 5.11 -10.77 -0.27
N SER A 103 4.77 -12.03 -0.51
CA SER A 103 4.80 -13.10 0.47
C SER A 103 5.29 -14.38 -0.21
N PRO A 104 5.81 -15.37 0.54
CA PRO A 104 6.14 -16.68 0.01
C PRO A 104 4.96 -17.29 -0.77
N GLU A 105 5.27 -18.16 -1.73
CA GLU A 105 4.25 -18.86 -2.51
C GLU A 105 3.38 -19.75 -1.61
N GLY A 106 2.07 -19.78 -1.88
CA GLY A 106 1.11 -20.54 -1.07
C GLY A 106 0.81 -19.96 0.31
N MET A 107 1.32 -18.77 0.64
CA MET A 107 1.11 -18.13 1.94
C MET A 107 0.56 -16.71 1.80
N LEU A 108 -0.17 -16.27 2.83
CA LEU A 108 -0.63 -14.89 3.01
C LEU A 108 -1.35 -14.35 1.75
N TRP A 109 -1.01 -13.12 1.34
CA TRP A 109 -1.59 -12.43 0.19
C TRP A 109 -1.39 -13.15 -1.13
N ARG A 110 -0.30 -13.92 -1.29
CA ARG A 110 0.00 -14.62 -2.55
C ARG A 110 -0.87 -15.86 -2.73
N ALA A 111 -1.38 -16.44 -1.63
CA ALA A 111 -2.39 -17.49 -1.70
C ALA A 111 -3.77 -16.94 -2.10
N LEU A 112 -4.13 -15.73 -1.66
CA LEU A 112 -5.39 -15.08 -2.08
C LEU A 112 -5.35 -14.54 -3.51
N ALA A 113 -4.20 -14.00 -3.92
CA ALA A 113 -3.99 -13.37 -5.22
C ALA A 113 -2.57 -13.64 -5.73
N PRO A 114 -2.37 -14.68 -6.56
CA PRO A 114 -1.06 -15.01 -7.13
C PRO A 114 -0.44 -13.85 -7.93
N ASP A 115 -1.26 -13.02 -8.57
CA ASP A 115 -0.87 -11.81 -9.30
C ASP A 115 -0.65 -10.57 -8.40
N ARG A 116 -0.85 -10.74 -7.09
CA ARG A 116 -0.82 -9.73 -6.02
C ARG A 116 -1.80 -8.58 -6.24
N SER A 117 -2.85 -8.76 -7.03
CA SER A 117 -3.85 -7.72 -7.23
C SER A 117 -4.78 -7.61 -6.02
N PRO A 118 -5.05 -6.41 -5.50
CA PRO A 118 -6.07 -6.23 -4.46
C PRO A 118 -7.47 -6.60 -4.97
N VAL A 119 -7.75 -6.43 -6.27
CA VAL A 119 -9.02 -6.81 -6.90
C VAL A 119 -9.17 -8.33 -6.99
N THR A 120 -8.11 -9.04 -7.37
CA THR A 120 -8.12 -10.51 -7.39
C THR A 120 -8.32 -11.05 -5.97
N ALA A 121 -7.61 -10.49 -4.98
CA ALA A 121 -7.79 -10.88 -3.58
C ALA A 121 -9.22 -10.61 -3.07
N ALA A 122 -9.82 -9.47 -3.46
CA ALA A 122 -11.19 -9.13 -3.10
C ALA A 122 -12.20 -10.16 -3.63
N ARG A 123 -12.08 -10.55 -4.90
CA ARG A 123 -12.92 -11.61 -5.48
C ARG A 123 -12.76 -12.92 -4.71
N THR A 124 -11.53 -13.35 -4.46
CA THR A 124 -11.26 -14.55 -3.67
C THR A 124 -11.91 -14.48 -2.29
N VAL A 125 -11.84 -13.34 -1.60
CA VAL A 125 -12.46 -13.15 -0.28
C VAL A 125 -13.99 -13.20 -0.34
N VAL A 126 -14.61 -12.60 -1.36
CA VAL A 126 -16.07 -12.60 -1.56
C VAL A 126 -16.58 -13.99 -1.91
N ASP A 127 -15.84 -14.73 -2.75
CA ASP A 127 -16.26 -16.03 -3.28
C ASP A 127 -15.97 -17.21 -2.32
N SER A 128 -15.29 -16.96 -1.20
CA SER A 128 -14.83 -18.00 -0.27
C SER A 128 -15.46 -17.87 1.12
N ASP A 129 -15.56 -18.99 1.84
CA ASP A 129 -15.88 -18.97 3.29
C ASP A 129 -14.72 -18.32 4.09
N PRO A 130 -14.96 -17.22 4.84
CA PRO A 130 -13.94 -16.57 5.64
C PRO A 130 -13.30 -17.49 6.69
N ALA A 131 -14.05 -18.45 7.23
CA ALA A 131 -13.52 -19.41 8.19
C ALA A 131 -12.60 -20.44 7.52
N ALA A 132 -12.89 -20.82 6.28
CA ALA A 132 -12.01 -21.66 5.47
C ALA A 132 -10.72 -20.91 5.12
N LEU A 133 -10.81 -19.65 4.68
CA LEU A 133 -9.64 -18.81 4.38
C LEU A 133 -8.73 -18.69 5.60
N ALA A 134 -9.26 -18.37 6.78
CA ALA A 134 -8.45 -18.24 8.00
C ALA A 134 -7.69 -19.52 8.40
N ARG A 135 -8.14 -20.70 7.96
CA ARG A 135 -7.46 -21.98 8.23
C ARG A 135 -6.37 -22.31 7.21
N THR A 136 -6.52 -21.84 5.97
CA THR A 136 -5.67 -22.24 4.84
C THR A 136 -4.70 -21.15 4.41
N VAL A 137 -5.09 -19.90 4.63
CA VAL A 137 -4.39 -18.70 4.24
C VAL A 137 -4.32 -17.83 5.48
N ASP A 138 -3.12 -17.51 5.95
CA ASP A 138 -2.91 -16.67 7.13
C ASP A 138 -3.21 -15.17 6.84
N VAL A 139 -4.39 -14.91 6.27
CA VAL A 139 -4.97 -13.59 6.05
C VAL A 139 -6.31 -13.55 6.77
N ASP A 140 -6.51 -12.51 7.55
CA ASP A 140 -7.74 -12.32 8.31
C ASP A 140 -8.86 -11.79 7.42
N ALA A 141 -9.55 -12.71 6.73
CA ALA A 141 -10.69 -12.39 5.87
C ALA A 141 -11.85 -11.75 6.66
N ARG A 142 -12.04 -12.11 7.94
CA ARG A 142 -13.07 -11.51 8.80
C ARG A 142 -12.77 -10.04 9.05
N ARG A 143 -11.51 -9.68 9.27
CA ARG A 143 -11.08 -8.29 9.38
C ARG A 143 -11.31 -7.51 8.09
N ILE A 144 -11.04 -8.10 6.92
CA ILE A 144 -11.31 -7.46 5.62
C ILE A 144 -12.79 -7.11 5.51
N LEU A 145 -13.67 -8.06 5.81
CA LEU A 145 -15.13 -7.86 5.75
C LEU A 145 -15.63 -6.88 6.83
N ALA A 146 -15.02 -6.87 8.02
CA ALA A 146 -15.32 -5.87 9.04
C ALA A 146 -14.94 -4.45 8.59
N ILE A 147 -13.75 -4.28 7.99
CA ILE A 147 -13.34 -3.00 7.41
C ILE A 147 -14.31 -2.62 6.28
N ARG A 148 -14.65 -3.55 5.37
CA ARG A 148 -15.60 -3.29 4.28
C ARG A 148 -16.93 -2.74 4.78
N ARG A 149 -17.49 -3.33 5.85
CA ARG A 149 -18.74 -2.85 6.46
C ARG A 149 -18.60 -1.45 7.04
N SER A 150 -17.49 -1.13 7.72
CA SER A 150 -17.30 0.22 8.26
C SER A 150 -17.18 1.30 7.18
N LEU A 151 -16.90 0.92 5.93
CA LEU A 151 -16.91 1.86 4.80
C LEU A 151 -18.31 2.32 4.42
N ASP A 152 -19.35 1.55 4.75
CA ASP A 152 -20.75 1.94 4.50
C ASP A 152 -21.18 3.03 5.49
N ASP A 153 -20.70 2.95 6.74
CA ASP A 153 -20.99 3.92 7.79
C ASP A 153 -20.18 5.23 7.61
N GLU A 154 -18.92 5.11 7.20
CA GLU A 154 -18.00 6.24 6.99
C GLU A 154 -17.36 6.16 5.58
N PRO A 155 -18.05 6.63 4.53
CA PRO A 155 -17.60 6.50 3.14
C PRO A 155 -16.39 7.38 2.77
N GLY A 156 -15.81 8.12 3.72
CA GLY A 156 -14.64 8.98 3.51
C GLY A 156 -13.35 8.20 3.19
N PRO A 157 -12.29 8.90 2.75
CA PRO A 157 -10.99 8.28 2.47
C PRO A 157 -10.46 7.58 3.73
N ALA A 158 -10.08 6.31 3.59
CA ALA A 158 -9.51 5.57 4.71
C ALA A 158 -8.13 6.11 5.08
N SER A 159 -7.66 5.74 6.28
CA SER A 159 -6.27 5.96 6.70
C SER A 159 -5.27 5.63 5.56
N PRO A 160 -4.31 6.53 5.26
CA PRO A 160 -3.41 6.38 4.12
C PRO A 160 -2.75 5.00 4.02
N PHE A 161 -2.59 4.51 2.79
CA PHE A 161 -1.72 3.35 2.55
C PHE A 161 -0.26 3.79 2.61
N VAL A 162 0.61 2.89 3.05
CA VAL A 162 2.05 3.05 2.79
C VAL A 162 2.37 2.19 1.59
N VAL A 163 2.82 2.82 0.50
CA VAL A 163 3.18 2.15 -0.74
C VAL A 163 4.64 2.44 -1.07
N ARG A 164 5.27 1.53 -1.82
CA ARG A 164 6.63 1.71 -2.31
C ARG A 164 6.76 1.40 -3.79
N THR A 165 7.73 2.04 -4.43
CA THR A 165 8.18 1.69 -5.77
C THR A 165 9.68 1.96 -5.94
N ARG A 166 10.26 1.54 -7.06
CA ARG A 166 11.58 2.01 -7.50
C ARG A 166 11.41 3.16 -8.49
N ARG A 167 12.35 4.10 -8.48
CA ARG A 167 12.35 5.24 -9.41
C ARG A 167 12.16 4.78 -10.86
N GLY A 168 11.12 5.32 -11.51
CA GLY A 168 10.76 5.00 -12.90
C GLY A 168 10.15 3.61 -13.09
N ARG A 169 9.64 2.96 -12.04
CA ARG A 169 8.94 1.67 -12.14
C ARG A 169 7.51 1.73 -11.62
N ALA A 170 6.67 0.95 -12.28
CA ALA A 170 5.37 0.49 -11.85
C ALA A 170 5.40 -1.06 -11.82
N PRO A 171 4.48 -1.72 -11.11
CA PRO A 171 3.44 -1.16 -10.23
C PRO A 171 3.97 -0.72 -8.86
N TRP A 172 3.16 0.04 -8.10
CA TRP A 172 3.43 0.37 -6.70
C TRP A 172 2.99 -0.80 -5.80
N THR A 173 3.76 -1.08 -4.75
CA THR A 173 3.48 -2.16 -3.80
C THR A 173 3.04 -1.60 -2.46
N ILE A 174 1.88 -2.02 -1.98
CA ILE A 174 1.34 -1.72 -0.65
C ILE A 174 2.16 -2.47 0.38
N VAL A 175 2.80 -1.74 1.31
CA VAL A 175 3.54 -2.33 2.44
C VAL A 175 2.79 -2.18 3.77
N ASP A 176 1.90 -1.18 3.85
CA ASP A 176 0.88 -1.07 4.89
C ASP A 176 -0.49 -0.78 4.28
N GLY A 177 -1.54 -1.37 4.86
CA GLY A 177 -2.92 -1.19 4.44
C GLY A 177 -3.45 -2.26 3.50
N ASN A 178 -2.80 -3.43 3.38
CA ASN A 178 -3.26 -4.52 2.51
C ASN A 178 -4.71 -4.95 2.79
N HIS A 179 -5.10 -5.15 4.06
CA HIS A 179 -6.49 -5.45 4.44
C HIS A 179 -7.46 -4.32 4.03
N ARG A 180 -7.06 -3.06 4.23
CA ARG A 180 -7.86 -1.88 3.85
C ARG A 180 -8.02 -1.80 2.33
N ALA A 181 -6.96 -2.09 1.58
CA ALA A 181 -7.00 -2.14 0.12
C ALA A 181 -7.94 -3.25 -0.36
N VAL A 182 -7.85 -4.48 0.17
CA VAL A 182 -8.79 -5.54 -0.24
C VAL A 182 -10.24 -5.16 0.11
N ALA A 183 -10.49 -4.58 1.28
CA ALA A 183 -11.83 -4.11 1.65
C ALA A 183 -12.37 -3.04 0.69
N ARG A 184 -11.52 -2.09 0.27
CA ARG A 184 -11.87 -1.08 -0.75
C ARG A 184 -12.11 -1.69 -2.13
N ALA A 185 -11.34 -2.71 -2.49
CA ALA A 185 -11.56 -3.44 -3.73
C ALA A 185 -12.90 -4.20 -3.72
N ILE A 186 -13.36 -4.71 -2.57
CA ILE A 186 -14.71 -5.29 -2.43
C ILE A 186 -15.78 -4.22 -2.69
N ALA A 187 -15.66 -3.04 -2.08
CA ALA A 187 -16.61 -1.95 -2.29
C ALA A 187 -16.74 -1.55 -3.78
N LEU A 188 -15.61 -1.44 -4.49
CA LEU A 188 -15.58 -1.20 -5.94
C LEU A 188 -16.29 -2.30 -6.76
N LEU A 189 -16.15 -3.56 -6.34
CA LEU A 189 -16.82 -4.69 -7.01
C LEU A 189 -18.33 -4.64 -6.78
N ASP A 190 -18.78 -4.31 -5.57
CA ASP A 190 -20.20 -4.15 -5.24
C ASP A 190 -20.85 -3.06 -6.11
N GLU A 191 -20.20 -1.89 -6.22
CA GLU A 191 -20.66 -0.76 -7.04
C GLU A 191 -20.81 -1.16 -8.52
N THR A 192 -19.83 -1.88 -9.06
CA THR A 192 -19.86 -2.35 -10.46
C THR A 192 -21.02 -3.33 -10.71
N GLN A 193 -21.40 -4.13 -9.71
CA GLN A 193 -22.50 -5.08 -9.81
C GLN A 193 -23.86 -4.39 -9.67
N THR A 194 -24.01 -3.48 -8.70
CA THR A 194 -25.25 -2.72 -8.49
C THR A 194 -25.57 -1.81 -9.68
N GLY A 195 -24.55 -1.16 -10.26
CA GLY A 195 -24.73 -0.33 -11.47
C GLY A 195 -25.18 -1.11 -12.71
N ARG A 196 -24.87 -2.41 -12.81
CA ARG A 196 -25.36 -3.29 -13.90
C ARG A 196 -26.78 -3.81 -13.67
N ALA A 197 -27.19 -3.98 -12.41
CA ALA A 197 -28.51 -4.49 -12.06
C ALA A 197 -29.63 -3.44 -12.22
N GLY A 198 -29.29 -2.15 -12.14
CA GLY A 198 -30.24 -1.03 -12.26
C GLY A 198 -30.70 -0.69 -13.68
N ASP A 199 -30.11 -1.28 -14.73
CA ASP A 199 -30.31 -0.86 -16.13
C ASP A 199 -31.36 -1.71 -16.90
N ALA A 200 -32.13 -2.56 -16.21
CA ALA A 200 -32.99 -3.55 -16.88
C ALA A 200 -34.50 -3.27 -16.89
N THR A 201 -35.04 -2.27 -16.15
CA THR A 201 -36.51 -2.20 -15.98
C THR A 201 -37.17 -0.80 -15.88
N GLU A 202 -36.45 0.33 -15.76
CA GLU A 202 -37.13 1.63 -15.61
C GLU A 202 -36.95 2.61 -16.80
N PRO A 203 -38.03 3.23 -17.30
CA PRO A 203 -37.95 4.28 -18.32
C PRO A 203 -37.32 5.56 -17.74
N PRO A 204 -36.82 6.48 -18.59
CA PRO A 204 -35.96 7.58 -18.17
C PRO A 204 -36.75 8.63 -17.38
N GLY A 205 -36.81 8.47 -16.07
CA GLY A 205 -36.92 9.60 -15.16
C GLY A 205 -35.58 10.32 -15.11
N ASP A 206 -35.62 11.65 -14.95
CA ASP A 206 -34.50 12.59 -14.73
C ASP A 206 -33.71 12.30 -13.42
N GLY A 207 -33.54 11.03 -13.08
CA GLY A 207 -32.76 10.60 -11.94
C GLY A 207 -31.30 10.54 -12.37
N THR A 208 -30.52 11.53 -11.94
CA THR A 208 -29.08 11.36 -11.72
C THR A 208 -28.87 10.10 -10.88
N ALA A 209 -28.65 8.96 -11.54
CA ALA A 209 -28.19 7.74 -10.92
C ALA A 209 -26.89 8.12 -10.22
N GLY A 210 -26.93 8.20 -8.89
CA GLY A 210 -25.78 8.57 -8.08
C GLY A 210 -24.70 7.51 -8.28
N THR A 211 -23.78 7.76 -9.22
CA THR A 211 -22.50 7.07 -9.26
C THR A 211 -21.83 7.34 -7.92
N VAL A 212 -21.76 6.31 -7.07
CA VAL A 212 -20.94 6.34 -5.87
C VAL A 212 -19.50 6.56 -6.38
N GLU A 213 -18.99 7.75 -6.10
CA GLU A 213 -17.66 8.16 -6.54
C GLU A 213 -16.62 7.47 -5.66
N PHE A 214 -15.67 6.75 -6.25
CA PHE A 214 -14.53 6.20 -5.52
C PHE A 214 -13.73 7.36 -4.92
N PRO A 215 -13.76 7.58 -3.59
CA PRO A 215 -13.04 8.69 -2.99
C PRO A 215 -11.54 8.45 -3.19
N PRO A 216 -10.78 9.42 -3.74
CA PRO A 216 -9.35 9.27 -3.93
C PRO A 216 -8.66 8.83 -2.63
N GLN A 217 -7.96 7.70 -2.69
CA GLN A 217 -7.40 7.07 -1.50
C GLN A 217 -6.02 7.67 -1.22
N PRO A 218 -5.80 8.36 -0.08
CA PRO A 218 -4.50 8.92 0.24
C PRO A 218 -3.45 7.81 0.42
N VAL A 219 -2.22 8.10 0.00
CA VAL A 219 -1.06 7.21 0.13
C VAL A 219 0.21 7.98 0.47
N TYR A 220 1.07 7.33 1.25
CA TYR A 220 2.49 7.66 1.37
C TYR A 220 3.29 6.80 0.38
N LEU A 221 3.87 7.43 -0.62
CA LEU A 221 4.67 6.80 -1.67
C LEU A 221 6.17 6.91 -1.34
N GLY A 222 6.78 5.77 -1.02
CA GLY A 222 8.22 5.63 -0.89
C GLY A 222 8.87 5.28 -2.23
N VAL A 223 9.67 6.19 -2.78
CA VAL A 223 10.41 6.00 -4.03
C VAL A 223 11.84 5.61 -3.71
N LEU A 224 12.15 4.33 -3.87
CA LEU A 224 13.49 3.80 -3.72
C LEU A 224 14.35 4.16 -4.93
N PRO A 225 15.66 4.39 -4.74
CA PRO A 225 16.61 4.47 -5.83
C PRO A 225 16.55 3.25 -6.75
N ASN A 226 16.80 3.46 -8.03
CA ASN A 226 16.93 2.37 -8.99
C ASN A 226 18.44 2.08 -9.19
N PRO A 227 18.97 0.99 -8.61
CA PRO A 227 20.40 0.70 -8.66
C PRO A 227 20.91 0.45 -10.09
N VAL A 228 20.02 0.11 -11.02
CA VAL A 228 20.39 -0.14 -12.44
C VAL A 228 20.47 1.17 -13.23
N ALA A 229 19.73 2.22 -12.85
CA ALA A 229 19.74 3.49 -13.57
C ALA A 229 20.99 4.33 -13.29
N ARG A 230 21.63 4.14 -12.13
CA ARG A 230 22.83 4.88 -11.72
C ARG A 230 24.07 4.52 -12.57
N PRO A 231 24.42 3.24 -12.78
CA PRO A 231 25.49 2.85 -13.70
C PRO A 231 25.25 3.32 -15.13
N ALA A 232 24.00 3.35 -15.61
CA ALA A 232 23.69 3.78 -16.96
C ALA A 232 23.95 5.27 -17.18
N ARG A 233 23.55 6.12 -16.22
CA ARG A 233 23.85 7.56 -16.26
C ARG A 233 25.33 7.86 -16.06
N GLU A 234 26.01 7.13 -15.19
CA GLU A 234 27.46 7.26 -15.01
C GLU A 234 28.22 6.84 -16.27
N ARG A 235 27.79 5.76 -16.94
CA ARG A 235 28.32 5.34 -18.25
C ARG A 235 28.05 6.37 -19.34
N LEU A 236 26.83 6.92 -19.42
CA LEU A 236 26.48 7.91 -20.41
C LEU A 236 27.19 9.26 -20.16
N GLY A 237 27.31 9.69 -18.91
CA GLY A 237 28.05 10.88 -18.52
C GLY A 237 29.56 10.73 -18.77
N GLY A 238 30.13 9.55 -18.52
CA GLY A 238 31.51 9.22 -18.87
C GLY A 238 31.76 9.13 -20.38
N PHE A 239 30.73 8.78 -21.16
CA PHE A 239 30.78 8.81 -22.63
C PHE A 239 30.66 10.24 -23.18
N VAL A 240 29.73 11.04 -22.66
CA VAL A 240 29.56 12.46 -23.04
C VAL A 240 30.77 13.30 -22.63
N ARG A 241 31.36 13.08 -21.45
CA ARG A 241 32.62 13.76 -21.07
C ARG A 241 33.80 13.39 -21.97
N ARG A 242 33.87 12.13 -22.44
CA ARG A 242 34.86 11.70 -23.42
C ARG A 242 34.63 12.34 -24.80
N LEU A 243 33.37 12.46 -25.23
CA LEU A 243 33.01 13.13 -26.49
C LEU A 243 33.26 14.65 -26.45
N LEU A 244 33.16 15.28 -25.27
CA LEU A 244 33.39 16.71 -25.09
C LEU A 244 34.85 17.07 -24.76
N GLY A 245 35.80 16.13 -24.91
CA GLY A 245 37.24 16.43 -24.89
C GLY A 245 37.81 16.94 -23.56
N ARG A 246 37.11 16.76 -22.43
CA ARG A 246 37.69 17.05 -21.10
C ARG A 246 38.44 15.82 -20.60
N GLU A 247 39.71 15.71 -20.96
CA GLU A 247 40.61 14.77 -20.28
C GLU A 247 40.79 15.20 -18.81
N PRO A 248 40.71 14.27 -17.85
CA PRO A 248 41.16 14.54 -16.49
C PRO A 248 42.68 14.72 -16.50
N ALA A 249 43.16 15.79 -15.86
CA ALA A 249 44.59 16.01 -15.67
C ALA A 249 45.23 14.79 -14.97
N PRO A 250 46.41 14.34 -15.42
CA PRO A 250 47.12 13.26 -14.75
C PRO A 250 47.52 13.68 -13.33
N VAL A 251 47.35 12.74 -12.39
CA VAL A 251 47.81 12.82 -11.00
C VAL A 251 49.33 12.70 -10.94
#